data_AF-A0A8T3SBI9-F1
#
_entry.id   AF-A0A8T3SBI9-F1
#
_cell.length_a   1.000
_cell.length_b   1.000
_cell.length_c   1.000
_cell.angle_alpha   90.00
_cell.angle_beta   90.00
_cell.angle_gamma   90.00
#
_symmetry.space_group_name_H-M   'P 1'
#
loop_
_entity.id
_entity.type
_entity.pdbx_description
1 polymer ?
#
loop_
_entity_poly.entity_id
_entity_poly.type
_entity_poly.pdbx_seq_one_letter_code
_entity_poly.pdbx_strand_id
1 'polypeptide(L)'
;MMATLYRAGIRPRLRYQETMLLALMGVALSAGWVSLASQQAGRMTIGDPAIPVIYVGILFAIHLAFVLTGRRMDQVLLPVTGMLGSLSLLLMARLPQGLAGLSLGGLDLGLAPLQLLWLSLALAVLAILAVTVRNDNWLREYKYTWAAVGIGLLLLVFVLPPTGAERIDAPRLSLRIGPITGQPSELLKVILVVFLA
;
A
#
# COMPACT_ATOMS: atom_id res chain seq x y z
N MET A 1 -20.57 -29.99 6.37
CA MET A 1 -19.49 -28.98 6.36
C MET A 1 -20.05 -27.57 6.66
N MET A 2 -20.85 -27.42 7.71
CA MET A 2 -21.41 -26.11 8.13
C MET A 2 -21.23 -25.83 9.62
N ALA A 3 -20.86 -26.85 10.42
CA ALA A 3 -20.71 -26.76 11.86
C ALA A 3 -19.34 -26.23 12.32
N THR A 4 -18.32 -26.22 11.47
CA THR A 4 -16.97 -25.74 11.81
C THR A 4 -16.83 -24.21 11.77
N LEU A 5 -17.78 -23.49 11.16
CA LEU A 5 -17.74 -22.02 11.09
C LEU A 5 -18.25 -21.34 12.38
N TYR A 6 -18.90 -22.07 13.29
CA TYR A 6 -19.48 -21.49 14.50
C TYR A 6 -18.45 -21.17 15.61
N ARG A 7 -17.19 -21.63 15.47
CA ARG A 7 -16.11 -21.36 16.44
C ARG A 7 -15.29 -20.10 16.15
N ALA A 8 -15.43 -19.50 14.97
CA ALA A 8 -14.84 -18.20 14.67
C ALA A 8 -15.96 -17.16 14.74
N GLY A 9 -15.97 -16.28 15.75
CA GLY A 9 -16.97 -15.23 15.93
C GLY A 9 -16.99 -14.16 14.81
N ILE A 10 -17.14 -14.58 13.56
CA ILE A 10 -17.27 -13.77 12.36
C ILE A 10 -18.76 -13.42 12.25
N ARG A 11 -19.08 -12.15 12.47
CA ARG A 11 -20.44 -11.62 12.34
C ARG A 11 -20.37 -10.49 11.33
N PRO A 12 -20.78 -10.68 10.07
CA PRO A 12 -20.72 -9.63 9.07
C PRO A 12 -21.39 -8.34 9.57
N ARG A 13 -20.76 -7.19 9.35
CA ARG A 13 -21.31 -5.88 9.75
C ARG A 13 -21.22 -4.91 8.59
N LEU A 14 -22.35 -4.26 8.29
CA LEU A 14 -22.42 -3.22 7.29
C LEU A 14 -21.65 -1.98 7.77
N ARG A 15 -20.84 -1.39 6.88
CA ARG A 15 -19.95 -0.26 7.17
C ARG A 15 -20.31 0.92 6.26
N TYR A 16 -21.53 1.46 6.43
CA TYR A 16 -22.11 2.46 5.53
C TYR A 16 -21.27 3.72 5.35
N GLN A 17 -20.63 4.23 6.42
CA GLN A 17 -19.77 5.41 6.31
C GLN A 17 -18.56 5.11 5.42
N GLU A 18 -17.92 3.95 5.61
CA GLU A 18 -16.81 3.52 4.77
C GLU A 18 -17.24 3.36 3.30
N THR A 19 -18.40 2.72 3.06
CA THR A 19 -18.94 2.57 1.69
C THR A 19 -19.20 3.93 1.03
N MET A 20 -19.80 4.88 1.75
CA MET A 20 -20.08 6.22 1.23
C MET A 20 -18.80 6.99 0.93
N LEU A 21 -17.80 6.93 1.81
CA LEU A 21 -16.52 7.59 1.62
C LEU A 21 -15.71 6.96 0.48
N LEU A 22 -15.74 5.63 0.31
CA LEU A 22 -15.13 4.95 -0.84
C LEU A 22 -15.83 5.29 -2.15
N ALA A 23 -17.16 5.43 -2.15
CA ALA A 23 -17.90 5.88 -3.33
C ALA A 23 -17.51 7.32 -3.71
N LEU A 24 -17.45 8.24 -2.72
CA LEU A 24 -17.00 9.62 -2.92
C LEU A 24 -15.58 9.66 -3.50
N MET A 25 -14.66 8.89 -2.90
CA MET A 25 -13.29 8.75 -3.38
C MET A 25 -13.24 8.21 -4.82
N GLY A 26 -14.07 7.21 -5.15
CA GLY A 26 -14.17 6.64 -6.48
C GLY A 26 -14.59 7.70 -7.51
N VAL A 27 -15.61 8.50 -7.20
CA VAL A 27 -16.04 9.62 -8.05
C VAL A 27 -14.93 10.64 -8.24
N ALA A 28 -14.23 11.01 -7.16
CA ALA A 28 -13.12 11.97 -7.23
C ALA A 28 -11.96 11.46 -8.10
N LEU A 29 -11.56 10.19 -7.95
CA LEU A 29 -10.53 9.57 -8.77
C LEU A 29 -10.96 9.49 -10.24
N SER A 30 -12.21 9.07 -10.52
CA SER A 30 -12.74 9.02 -11.88
C SER A 30 -12.75 10.39 -12.55
N ALA A 31 -13.20 11.43 -11.84
CA ALA A 31 -13.20 12.81 -12.35
C ALA A 31 -11.77 13.30 -12.63
N GLY A 32 -10.83 13.04 -11.70
CA GLY A 32 -9.41 13.37 -11.88
C GLY A 32 -8.78 12.65 -13.06
N TRP A 33 -9.10 11.37 -13.26
CA TRP A 33 -8.60 10.55 -14.36
C TRP A 33 -9.11 11.05 -15.71
N VAL A 34 -10.42 11.29 -15.84
CA VAL A 34 -11.03 11.82 -17.07
C VAL A 34 -10.45 13.19 -17.41
N SER A 35 -10.26 14.06 -16.42
CA SER A 35 -9.62 15.36 -16.59
C SER A 35 -8.19 15.22 -17.12
N LEU A 36 -7.38 14.37 -16.50
CA LEU A 36 -5.99 14.13 -16.91
C LEU A 36 -5.91 13.53 -18.32
N ALA A 37 -6.70 12.50 -18.61
CA ALA A 37 -6.74 11.84 -19.91
C ALA A 37 -7.17 12.80 -21.02
N SER A 38 -8.16 13.67 -20.73
CA SER A 38 -8.62 14.70 -21.66
C SER A 38 -7.55 15.75 -21.94
N GLN A 39 -6.81 16.17 -20.90
CA GLN A 39 -5.69 17.10 -21.04
C GLN A 39 -4.57 16.51 -21.92
N GLN A 40 -4.22 15.24 -21.70
CA GLN A 40 -3.16 14.56 -22.46
C GLN A 40 -3.56 14.34 -23.93
N ALA A 41 -4.82 14.05 -24.21
CA ALA A 41 -5.30 13.78 -25.56
C ALA A 41 -5.70 15.04 -26.37
N GLY A 42 -5.78 16.21 -25.73
CA GLY A 42 -6.25 17.45 -26.35
C GLY A 42 -7.74 17.44 -26.75
N ARG A 43 -8.50 16.47 -26.25
CA ARG A 43 -9.95 16.28 -26.50
C ARG A 43 -10.58 15.58 -25.32
N MET A 44 -11.89 15.74 -25.13
CA MET A 44 -12.62 15.00 -24.10
C MET A 44 -12.49 13.49 -24.34
N THR A 45 -11.92 12.78 -23.37
CA THR A 45 -11.74 11.33 -23.39
C THR A 45 -11.58 10.78 -21.98
N ILE A 46 -12.00 9.54 -21.79
CA ILE A 46 -11.82 8.82 -20.52
C ILE A 46 -10.42 8.17 -20.46
N GLY A 47 -9.74 8.07 -21.60
CA GLY A 47 -8.48 7.34 -21.70
C GLY A 47 -8.66 5.85 -21.43
N ASP A 48 -7.58 5.17 -21.07
CA ASP A 48 -7.64 3.79 -20.56
C ASP A 48 -8.01 3.79 -19.06
N PRO A 49 -9.18 3.28 -18.65
CA PRO A 49 -9.60 3.30 -17.26
C PRO A 49 -9.02 2.14 -16.43
N ALA A 50 -8.15 1.29 -16.96
CA ALA A 50 -7.67 0.09 -16.27
C ALA A 50 -7.08 0.39 -14.88
N ILE A 51 -6.17 1.37 -14.76
CA ILE A 51 -5.52 1.73 -13.49
C ILE A 51 -6.53 2.15 -12.41
N PRO A 52 -7.40 3.17 -12.63
CA PRO A 52 -8.35 3.58 -11.60
C PRO A 52 -9.38 2.49 -11.29
N VAL A 53 -9.82 1.71 -12.28
CA VAL A 53 -10.78 0.60 -12.06
C VAL A 53 -10.18 -0.49 -11.19
N ILE A 54 -8.95 -0.92 -11.46
CA ILE A 54 -8.24 -1.92 -10.65
C ILE A 54 -8.06 -1.40 -9.22
N TYR A 55 -7.63 -0.14 -9.07
CA TYR A 55 -7.39 0.45 -7.76
C TYR A 55 -8.66 0.53 -6.90
N VAL A 56 -9.77 1.02 -7.47
CA VAL A 56 -11.08 1.03 -6.80
C VAL A 56 -11.52 -0.39 -6.47
N GLY A 57 -11.37 -1.32 -7.40
CA GLY A 57 -11.68 -2.74 -7.19
C GLY A 57 -10.96 -3.35 -6.00
N ILE A 58 -9.66 -3.07 -5.83
CA ILE A 58 -8.86 -3.51 -4.69
C ILE A 58 -9.40 -2.94 -3.37
N LEU A 59 -9.69 -1.64 -3.32
CA LEU A 59 -10.24 -1.01 -2.11
C LEU A 59 -11.60 -1.60 -1.73
N PHE A 60 -12.48 -1.84 -2.71
CA PHE A 60 -13.76 -2.49 -2.47
C PHE A 60 -13.62 -3.95 -2.04
N ALA A 61 -12.63 -4.69 -2.57
CA ALA A 61 -12.34 -6.05 -2.13
C ALA A 61 -11.87 -6.07 -0.66
N ILE A 62 -11.04 -5.11 -0.25
CA ILE A 62 -10.60 -4.98 1.15
C ILE A 62 -11.76 -4.56 2.05
N HIS A 63 -12.58 -3.61 1.61
CA HIS A 63 -13.82 -3.24 2.30
C HIS A 63 -14.72 -4.45 2.53
N LEU A 64 -14.92 -5.28 1.50
CA LEU A 64 -15.69 -6.51 1.60
C LEU A 64 -15.05 -7.47 2.61
N ALA A 65 -13.73 -7.65 2.58
CA ALA A 65 -13.03 -8.46 3.57
C ALA A 65 -13.27 -7.95 5.01
N PHE A 66 -13.28 -6.64 5.24
CA PHE A 66 -13.58 -6.05 6.54
C PHE A 66 -15.05 -6.22 6.96
N VAL A 67 -15.99 -6.04 6.03
CA VAL A 67 -17.43 -6.29 6.26
C VAL A 67 -17.66 -7.75 6.65
N LEU A 68 -17.09 -8.69 5.89
CA LEU A 68 -17.21 -10.13 6.14
C LEU A 68 -16.57 -10.53 7.47
N THR A 69 -15.39 -10.00 7.79
CA THR A 69 -14.70 -10.29 9.06
C THR A 69 -15.48 -9.75 10.27
N GLY A 70 -16.29 -8.70 10.09
CA GLY A 70 -17.14 -8.16 11.16
C GLY A 70 -16.39 -7.41 12.26
N ARG A 71 -15.11 -7.09 12.01
CA ARG A 71 -14.20 -6.50 12.99
C ARG A 71 -14.53 -5.02 13.19
N ARG A 72 -14.49 -4.55 14.44
CA ARG A 72 -14.67 -3.12 14.76
C ARG A 72 -13.40 -2.35 14.41
N MET A 73 -13.23 -2.06 13.12
CA MET A 73 -12.19 -1.17 12.60
C MET A 73 -12.77 0.21 12.32
N ASP A 74 -11.92 1.23 12.39
CA ASP A 74 -12.25 2.60 11.97
C ASP A 74 -12.70 2.61 10.49
N GLN A 75 -13.84 3.25 10.22
CA GLN A 75 -14.47 3.33 8.89
C GLN A 75 -13.88 4.46 8.00
N VAL A 76 -12.99 5.28 8.53
CA VAL A 76 -12.42 6.47 7.87
C VAL A 76 -11.02 6.19 7.33
N LEU A 77 -10.23 5.33 7.99
CA LEU A 77 -8.83 5.09 7.62
C LEU A 77 -8.65 4.52 6.21
N LEU A 78 -9.44 3.51 5.84
CA LEU A 78 -9.34 2.89 4.50
C LEU A 78 -9.71 3.90 3.39
N PRO A 79 -10.85 4.64 3.47
CA PRO A 79 -11.17 5.68 2.49
C PRO A 79 -10.15 6.81 2.42
N VAL A 80 -9.63 7.30 3.55
CA VAL A 80 -8.61 8.37 3.56
C VAL A 80 -7.32 7.90 2.90
N THR A 81 -6.86 6.70 3.24
CA THR A 81 -5.68 6.09 2.60
C THR A 81 -5.93 5.88 1.10
N GLY A 82 -7.14 5.44 0.73
CA GLY A 82 -7.58 5.32 -0.66
C GLY A 82 -7.57 6.64 -1.42
N MET A 83 -7.98 7.75 -0.79
CA MET A 83 -7.97 9.07 -1.39
C MET A 83 -6.54 9.59 -1.61
N LEU A 84 -5.66 9.40 -0.63
CA LEU A 84 -4.23 9.76 -0.78
C LEU A 84 -3.55 8.92 -1.85
N GLY A 85 -3.85 7.63 -1.92
CA GLY A 85 -3.35 6.75 -2.99
C GLY A 85 -3.92 7.12 -4.36
N SER A 86 -5.18 7.53 -4.44
CA SER A 86 -5.81 8.07 -5.67
C SER A 86 -5.08 9.32 -6.18
N LEU A 87 -4.78 10.26 -5.28
CA LEU A 87 -4.00 11.45 -5.60
C LEU A 87 -2.61 11.07 -6.11
N SER A 88 -1.93 10.16 -5.42
CA SER A 88 -0.62 9.66 -5.83
C SER A 88 -0.64 9.01 -7.22
N LEU A 89 -1.65 8.18 -7.51
CA LEU A 89 -1.82 7.58 -8.84
C LEU A 89 -2.00 8.62 -9.93
N LEU A 90 -2.83 9.64 -9.70
CA LEU A 90 -3.03 10.73 -10.66
C LEU A 90 -1.73 11.52 -10.90
N LEU A 91 -0.96 11.78 -9.84
CA LEU A 91 0.34 12.45 -9.96
C LEU A 91 1.34 11.61 -10.75
N MET A 92 1.39 10.30 -10.53
CA MET A 92 2.28 9.40 -11.28
C MET A 92 1.84 9.19 -12.72
N ALA A 93 0.52 9.16 -12.98
CA ALA A 93 -0.04 9.10 -14.33
C ALA A 93 0.18 10.40 -15.13
N ARG A 94 0.33 11.53 -14.43
CA ARG A 94 0.66 12.82 -15.06
C ARG A 94 2.09 12.91 -15.55
N LEU A 95 3.03 12.23 -14.88
CA LEU A 95 4.44 12.28 -15.22
C LEU A 95 4.75 11.46 -16.49
N PRO A 96 5.82 11.79 -17.23
CA PRO A 96 6.30 10.94 -18.32
C PRO A 96 6.63 9.53 -17.80
N GLN A 97 5.98 8.52 -18.37
CA GLN A 97 6.02 7.15 -17.84
C GLN A 97 7.39 6.48 -17.90
N GLY A 98 8.31 6.99 -18.74
CA GLY A 98 9.68 6.50 -18.88
C GLY A 98 10.69 7.11 -17.90
N LEU A 99 10.30 8.01 -16.99
CA LEU A 99 11.23 8.64 -16.03
C LEU A 99 11.82 7.64 -15.04
N ALA A 100 10.98 6.72 -14.57
CA ALA A 100 11.40 5.57 -13.80
C ALA A 100 10.43 4.43 -14.05
N GLY A 101 10.90 3.21 -13.89
CA GLY A 101 10.11 2.04 -14.15
C GLY A 101 10.81 0.79 -13.65
N LEU A 102 10.07 -0.30 -13.70
CA LEU A 102 10.59 -1.62 -13.39
C LEU A 102 10.46 -2.48 -14.64
N SER A 103 11.58 -2.96 -15.14
CA SER A 103 11.64 -4.00 -16.17
C SER A 103 11.90 -5.34 -15.48
N LEU A 104 10.95 -6.27 -15.57
CA LEU A 104 11.08 -7.60 -15.00
C LEU A 104 10.49 -8.65 -15.94
N GLY A 105 11.33 -9.57 -16.43
CA GLY A 105 10.85 -10.71 -17.23
C GLY A 105 10.14 -10.31 -18.53
N GLY A 106 10.53 -9.19 -19.16
CA GLY A 106 9.90 -8.66 -20.38
C GLY A 106 8.67 -7.78 -20.15
N LEU A 107 8.27 -7.55 -18.89
CA LEU A 107 7.26 -6.57 -18.53
C LEU A 107 7.93 -5.25 -18.14
N ASP A 108 7.63 -4.19 -18.90
CA ASP A 108 8.07 -2.83 -18.61
C ASP A 108 6.94 -2.03 -17.96
N LEU A 109 7.07 -1.80 -16.66
CA LEU A 109 6.14 -0.99 -15.89
C LEU A 109 6.64 0.45 -15.80
N GLY A 110 5.90 1.37 -16.42
CA GLY A 110 6.10 2.80 -16.20
C GLY A 110 5.66 3.25 -14.80
N LEU A 111 5.80 4.54 -14.52
CA LEU A 111 5.50 5.13 -13.20
C LEU A 111 4.11 4.80 -12.66
N ALA A 112 3.04 4.97 -13.44
CA ALA A 112 1.68 4.76 -12.95
C ALA A 112 1.34 3.29 -12.68
N PRO A 113 1.64 2.33 -13.58
CA PRO A 113 1.52 0.90 -13.27
C PRO A 113 2.37 0.45 -12.08
N LEU A 114 3.59 0.97 -11.96
CA LEU A 114 4.47 0.67 -10.83
C LEU A 114 3.90 1.21 -9.51
N GLN A 115 3.33 2.42 -9.54
CA GLN A 115 2.64 3.01 -8.37
C GLN A 115 1.43 2.17 -7.97
N LEU A 116 0.65 1.68 -8.94
CA LEU A 116 -0.47 0.78 -8.68
C LEU A 116 0.01 -0.52 -8.05
N LEU A 117 1.10 -1.12 -8.54
CA LEU A 117 1.68 -2.33 -7.96
C LEU A 117 2.07 -2.12 -6.49
N TRP A 118 2.80 -1.04 -6.19
CA TRP A 118 3.22 -0.74 -4.82
C TRP A 118 2.05 -0.45 -3.88
N LEU A 119 1.06 0.32 -4.34
CA LEU A 119 -0.16 0.54 -3.57
C LEU A 119 -0.91 -0.76 -3.34
N SER A 120 -0.99 -1.64 -4.33
CA SER A 120 -1.65 -2.95 -4.21
C SER A 120 -0.95 -3.82 -3.18
N LEU A 121 0.38 -3.87 -3.19
CA LEU A 121 1.18 -4.60 -2.20
C LEU A 121 0.98 -4.03 -0.79
N ALA A 122 1.06 -2.72 -0.62
CA ALA A 122 0.86 -2.06 0.67
C ALA A 122 -0.55 -2.30 1.22
N LEU A 123 -1.58 -2.18 0.38
CA LEU A 123 -2.97 -2.44 0.74
C LEU A 123 -3.22 -3.92 1.06
N ALA A 124 -2.59 -4.85 0.34
CA ALA A 124 -2.67 -6.28 0.63
C ALA A 124 -2.07 -6.60 2.01
N VAL A 125 -0.87 -6.07 2.31
CA VAL A 125 -0.25 -6.22 3.63
C VAL A 125 -1.14 -5.62 4.72
N LEU A 126 -1.68 -4.42 4.51
CA LEU A 126 -2.62 -3.78 5.44
C LEU A 126 -3.85 -4.65 5.69
N ALA A 127 -4.47 -5.19 4.64
CA ALA A 127 -5.65 -6.03 4.76
C ALA A 127 -5.35 -7.34 5.51
N ILE A 128 -4.24 -8.01 5.18
CA ILE A 128 -3.80 -9.23 5.83
C ILE A 128 -3.56 -8.98 7.33
N LEU A 129 -2.82 -7.91 7.68
CA LEU A 129 -2.55 -7.58 9.07
C LEU A 129 -3.84 -7.23 9.83
N ALA A 130 -4.70 -6.40 9.23
CA ALA A 130 -5.97 -5.99 9.83
C ALA A 130 -6.93 -7.17 10.07
N VAL A 131 -6.92 -8.18 9.21
CA VAL A 131 -7.75 -9.38 9.39
C VAL A 131 -7.10 -10.37 10.37
N THR A 132 -5.79 -10.57 10.29
CA THR A 132 -5.08 -11.65 11.02
C THR A 132 -4.66 -11.25 12.44
N VAL A 133 -4.14 -10.04 12.63
CA VAL A 133 -3.57 -9.61 13.93
C VAL A 133 -4.70 -9.23 14.87
N ARG A 134 -5.17 -10.17 15.69
CA ARG A 134 -6.37 -10.00 16.52
C ARG A 134 -6.11 -9.30 17.85
N ASN A 135 -4.94 -9.53 18.42
CA ASN A 135 -4.47 -8.93 19.66
C ASN A 135 -3.10 -8.30 19.35
N ASP A 136 -2.89 -7.05 19.71
CA ASP A 136 -1.63 -6.31 19.57
C ASP A 136 -0.81 -6.32 20.85
N ASN A 137 -1.33 -6.87 21.96
CA ASN A 137 -0.63 -6.92 23.25
C ASN A 137 0.73 -7.63 23.17
N TRP A 138 0.88 -8.63 22.29
CA TRP A 138 2.15 -9.33 22.10
C TRP A 138 3.26 -8.39 21.61
N LEU A 139 2.94 -7.29 20.92
CA LEU A 139 3.93 -6.30 20.52
C LEU A 139 4.64 -5.69 21.73
N ARG A 140 3.93 -5.51 22.85
CA ARG A 140 4.47 -4.98 24.11
C ARG A 140 5.26 -6.04 24.88
N GLU A 141 4.80 -7.29 24.85
CA GLU A 141 5.48 -8.41 25.53
C GLU A 141 6.84 -8.73 24.91
N TYR A 142 6.99 -8.55 23.60
CA TYR A 142 8.22 -8.83 22.84
C TYR A 142 9.04 -7.58 22.49
N LYS A 143 8.93 -6.49 23.26
CA LYS A 143 9.66 -5.22 22.99
C LYS A 143 11.16 -5.41 22.76
N TYR A 144 11.81 -6.28 23.54
CA TYR A 144 13.24 -6.54 23.40
C TYR A 144 13.58 -7.36 22.15
N THR A 145 12.67 -8.22 21.67
CA THR A 145 12.81 -8.92 20.40
C THR A 145 12.74 -7.93 19.25
N TRP A 146 11.80 -6.98 19.30
CA TRP A 146 11.72 -5.89 18.31
C TRP A 146 12.98 -5.03 18.32
N ALA A 147 13.51 -4.66 19.49
CA ALA A 147 14.78 -3.94 19.59
C ALA A 147 15.95 -4.73 18.98
N ALA A 148 16.03 -6.04 19.24
CA ALA A 148 17.05 -6.90 18.65
C ALA A 148 16.93 -6.97 17.12
N VAL A 149 15.71 -7.06 16.58
CA VAL A 149 15.46 -7.00 15.12
C VAL A 149 15.87 -5.64 14.54
N GLY A 150 15.59 -4.54 15.24
CA GLY A 150 16.01 -3.18 14.84
C GLY A 150 17.52 -3.01 14.82
N ILE A 151 18.22 -3.50 15.85
CA ILE A 151 19.69 -3.53 15.90
C ILE A 151 20.23 -4.42 14.78
N GLY A 152 19.63 -5.58 14.54
CA GLY A 152 19.99 -6.47 13.45
C GLY A 152 19.85 -5.81 12.07
N LEU A 153 18.76 -5.09 11.84
CA LEU A 153 18.55 -4.32 10.61
C LEU A 153 19.60 -3.21 10.45
N LEU A 154 19.93 -2.49 11.53
CA LEU A 154 20.99 -1.48 11.51
C LEU A 154 22.35 -2.08 11.16
N LEU A 155 22.69 -3.21 11.80
CA LEU A 155 23.92 -3.93 11.51
C LEU A 155 23.93 -4.45 10.07
N LEU A 156 22.79 -4.92 9.56
CA LEU A 156 22.67 -5.35 8.16
C LEU A 156 22.96 -4.20 7.19
N VAL A 157 22.44 -3.00 7.43
CA VAL A 157 22.74 -1.82 6.59
C VAL A 157 24.23 -1.44 6.67
N PHE A 158 24.81 -1.55 7.86
CA PHE A 158 26.17 -1.11 8.11
C PHE A 158 27.22 -2.10 7.58
N VAL A 159 26.94 -3.40 7.67
CA VAL A 159 27.85 -4.48 7.26
C VAL A 159 27.71 -4.78 5.77
N LEU A 160 26.51 -4.64 5.19
CA LEU A 160 26.38 -4.74 3.74
C LEU A 160 26.99 -3.49 3.11
N PRO A 161 27.95 -3.63 2.16
CA PRO A 161 28.45 -2.48 1.43
C PRO A 161 27.27 -1.76 0.77
N PRO A 162 27.26 -0.41 0.71
CA PRO A 162 26.18 0.35 0.09
C PRO A 162 25.99 -0.15 -1.35
N THR A 163 24.94 -0.95 -1.55
CA THR A 163 24.60 -1.58 -2.83
C THR A 163 23.92 -0.54 -3.70
N GLY A 164 24.73 0.40 -4.19
CA GLY A 164 24.28 1.56 -4.96
C GLY A 164 25.34 2.63 -5.22
N ALA A 165 26.58 2.46 -4.74
CA ALA A 165 27.66 3.44 -4.89
C ALA A 165 28.10 3.74 -6.34
N GLU A 166 27.55 3.05 -7.35
CA GLU A 166 27.85 3.34 -8.77
C GLU A 166 27.00 4.50 -9.35
N ARG A 167 25.98 4.99 -8.64
CA ARG A 167 25.23 6.19 -9.05
C ARG A 167 25.54 7.34 -8.09
N ILE A 168 26.06 8.42 -8.66
CA ILE A 168 26.44 9.66 -7.96
C ILE A 168 25.26 10.27 -7.17
N ASP A 169 24.01 9.92 -7.52
CA ASP A 169 22.78 10.44 -6.93
C ASP A 169 22.00 9.44 -6.02
N ALA A 170 22.52 8.24 -5.77
CA ALA A 170 21.82 7.27 -4.92
C ALA A 170 22.03 7.61 -3.42
N PRO A 171 20.96 7.76 -2.62
CA PRO A 171 21.11 7.96 -1.17
C PRO A 171 21.90 6.80 -0.58
N ARG A 172 23.00 7.11 0.13
CA ARG A 172 23.95 6.12 0.69
C ARG A 172 23.36 5.13 1.71
N LEU A 173 22.04 5.16 1.92
CA LEU A 173 21.28 4.42 2.93
C LEU A 173 20.19 3.50 2.32
N SER A 174 20.11 3.39 0.99
CA SER A 174 19.18 2.46 0.34
C SER A 174 19.80 1.07 0.19
N LEU A 175 19.07 0.05 0.61
CA LEU A 175 19.42 -1.35 0.35
C LEU A 175 18.71 -1.79 -0.93
N ARG A 176 19.48 -2.27 -1.92
CA ARG A 176 18.94 -2.80 -3.17
C ARG A 176 19.14 -4.31 -3.23
N ILE A 177 18.03 -5.06 -3.21
CA ILE A 177 18.02 -6.51 -3.37
C ILE A 177 17.27 -6.80 -4.68
N GLY A 178 18.03 -6.96 -5.77
CA GLY A 178 17.47 -7.17 -7.11
C GLY A 178 16.61 -5.98 -7.58
N PRO A 179 15.33 -6.20 -7.98
CA PRO A 179 14.45 -5.12 -8.43
C PRO A 179 13.86 -4.28 -7.28
N ILE A 180 13.97 -4.76 -6.04
CA ILE A 180 13.41 -4.09 -4.87
C ILE A 180 14.48 -3.20 -4.25
N THR A 181 14.16 -1.91 -4.12
CA THR A 181 14.96 -0.94 -3.39
C THR A 181 14.12 -0.44 -2.22
N GLY A 182 14.68 -0.47 -1.01
CA GLY A 182 14.00 0.02 0.18
C GLY A 182 15.00 0.68 1.13
N GLN A 183 14.49 1.56 1.98
CA GLN A 183 15.30 2.15 3.05
C GLN A 183 15.06 1.36 4.34
N PRO A 184 16.05 0.63 4.86
CA PRO A 184 15.88 -0.12 6.10
C PRO A 184 15.56 0.80 7.29
N SER A 185 15.91 2.08 7.20
CA SER A 185 15.56 3.11 8.18
C SER A 185 14.04 3.32 8.31
N GLU A 186 13.23 3.02 7.28
CA GLU A 186 11.76 3.08 7.38
C GLU A 186 11.21 1.98 8.30
N LEU A 187 11.72 0.76 8.15
CA LEU A 187 11.37 -0.35 9.05
C LEU A 187 11.84 -0.06 10.48
N LEU A 188 13.02 0.52 10.63
CA LEU A 188 13.56 0.89 11.93
C LEU A 188 12.67 1.89 12.68
N LYS A 189 12.06 2.86 11.98
CA LYS A 189 11.11 3.81 12.60
C LYS A 189 9.92 3.09 13.21
N VAL A 190 9.34 2.14 12.49
CA VAL A 190 8.20 1.34 13.00
C VAL A 190 8.62 0.51 14.20
N ILE A 191 9.78 -0.16 14.12
CA ILE A 191 10.33 -0.97 15.22
C ILE A 191 10.57 -0.12 16.46
N LEU A 192 11.11 1.09 16.30
CA LEU A 192 11.37 2.00 17.40
C LEU A 192 10.08 2.45 18.08
N VAL A 193 9.03 2.75 17.31
CA VAL A 193 7.70 3.06 17.86
C VAL A 193 7.16 1.88 18.67
N VAL A 194 7.29 0.65 18.17
CA VAL A 194 6.85 -0.56 18.90
C VAL A 194 7.66 -0.78 20.17
N PHE A 195 8.98 -0.53 20.14
CA PHE A 195 9.84 -0.68 21.30
C PHE A 195 9.54 0.35 22.41
N LEU A 196 9.19 1.58 22.04
CA LEU A 196 8.93 2.68 22.97
C LEU A 196 7.47 2.71 23.51
N ALA A 197 6.54 2.02 22.86
CA ALA A 197 5.11 1.98 23.22
C ALA A 197 4.77 0.97 24.34
#